data_AF-A0A5N5W5N4-F1
#
_entry.id   AF-A0A5N5W5N4-F1
#
_cell.length_a   1.000
_cell.length_b   1.000
_cell.length_c   1.000
_cell.angle_alpha   90.00
_cell.angle_beta   90.00
_cell.angle_gamma   90.00
#
_symmetry.space_group_name_H-M   'P 1'
#
loop_
_entity.id
_entity.type
_entity.pdbx_description
1 polymer ?
#
loop_
_entity_poly.entity_id
_entity_poly.type
_entity_poly.pdbx_seq_one_letter_code
_entity_poly.pdbx_strand_id
1 'polypeptide(L)'
;MKRQRQGAASGLARRAGVVGAAAFIAVVGGVSTAGAATPGPGSDQVLAKTEYTFHPAGQDRSVAASRRVIHCEMVFVGANHGAPHHSGHVPGTVNVRVRVTCTQPVRLIKGKVGLFSNHGSKIKEYGSTGRAAAKGNAALVCRSGYYQGESAARIVAPVGYNPPTADMAARTAKVHLTKCS
;
A
#
# COMPACT_ATOMS: atom_id res chain seq x y z
N MET A 1 17.79 -39.11 -39.70
CA MET A 1 18.62 -39.20 -38.49
C MET A 1 19.89 -38.36 -38.68
N LYS A 2 20.25 -37.58 -37.65
CA LYS A 2 21.54 -36.90 -37.40
C LYS A 2 22.20 -36.11 -38.54
N ARG A 3 22.20 -34.77 -38.41
CA ARG A 3 23.31 -33.93 -38.87
C ARG A 3 23.96 -33.27 -37.65
N GLN A 4 25.20 -33.67 -37.42
CA GLN A 4 26.13 -33.12 -36.44
C GLN A 4 27.19 -32.35 -37.25
N ARG A 5 27.41 -31.07 -36.96
CA ARG A 5 28.66 -30.38 -37.30
C ARG A 5 29.03 -29.42 -36.17
N GLN A 6 30.08 -29.80 -35.45
CA GLN A 6 30.88 -28.93 -34.60
C GLN A 6 31.76 -28.04 -35.49
N GLY A 7 32.14 -26.87 -34.97
CA GLY A 7 33.17 -26.01 -35.55
C GLY A 7 33.50 -24.89 -34.58
N ALA A 8 34.59 -25.09 -33.82
CA ALA A 8 35.21 -24.10 -32.94
C ALA A 8 36.19 -23.22 -33.74
N ALA A 9 36.43 -21.98 -33.29
CA ALA A 9 37.72 -21.32 -33.46
C ALA A 9 37.84 -20.09 -32.55
N SER A 10 38.94 -20.07 -31.81
CA SER A 10 39.47 -19.02 -30.95
C SER A 10 39.89 -17.76 -31.71
N GLY A 11 39.98 -16.62 -31.01
CA GLY A 11 40.68 -15.43 -31.50
C GLY A 11 40.84 -14.34 -30.44
N LEU A 12 42.01 -14.32 -29.78
CA LEU A 12 42.45 -13.29 -28.85
C LEU A 12 43.62 -12.53 -29.49
N ALA A 13 43.57 -11.19 -29.61
CA ALA A 13 44.74 -10.31 -29.41
C ALA A 13 44.44 -8.80 -29.60
N ARG A 14 44.70 -8.06 -28.50
CA ARG A 14 45.50 -6.81 -28.37
C ARG A 14 45.12 -5.55 -29.17
N ARG A 15 44.91 -4.43 -28.44
CA ARG A 15 45.89 -3.33 -28.28
C ARG A 15 45.36 -2.22 -27.35
N ALA A 16 46.23 -1.76 -26.46
CA ALA A 16 46.05 -0.58 -25.62
C ALA A 16 46.51 0.68 -26.38
N GLY A 17 45.87 1.82 -26.10
CA GLY A 17 46.26 3.16 -26.55
C GLY A 17 45.85 4.19 -25.48
N VAL A 18 46.71 5.16 -25.21
CA VAL A 18 46.77 5.98 -23.99
C VAL A 18 46.44 7.47 -24.29
N VAL A 19 45.96 8.17 -23.24
CA VAL A 19 45.96 9.62 -22.92
C VAL A 19 45.03 10.57 -23.69
N GLY A 20 44.23 11.31 -22.89
CA GLY A 20 43.61 12.57 -23.27
C GLY A 20 42.73 13.14 -22.15
N ALA A 21 43.34 13.65 -21.07
CA ALA A 21 42.61 14.32 -19.99
C ALA A 21 42.24 15.75 -20.42
N ALA A 22 40.97 16.01 -20.67
CA ALA A 22 40.41 17.35 -20.79
C ALA A 22 39.54 17.64 -19.55
N ALA A 23 40.01 18.56 -18.71
CA ALA A 23 39.29 19.04 -17.54
C ALA A 23 38.12 19.94 -17.98
N PHE A 24 36.89 19.48 -17.75
CA PHE A 24 35.71 20.34 -17.82
C PHE A 24 35.37 20.81 -16.40
N ILE A 25 35.55 22.12 -16.16
CA ILE A 25 35.00 22.79 -14.98
C ILE A 25 33.49 22.91 -15.20
N ALA A 26 32.72 21.97 -14.67
CA ALA A 26 31.27 22.08 -14.60
C ALA A 26 30.90 22.82 -13.31
N VAL A 27 30.58 24.11 -13.43
CA VAL A 27 29.86 24.85 -12.39
C VAL A 27 28.42 24.34 -12.40
N VAL A 28 28.14 23.35 -11.55
CA VAL A 28 26.78 22.86 -11.33
C VAL A 28 26.17 23.67 -10.19
N GLY A 29 25.41 24.71 -10.56
CA GLY A 29 24.50 25.36 -9.63
C GLY A 29 23.50 24.34 -9.10
N GLY A 30 23.56 24.06 -7.80
CA GLY A 30 22.65 23.13 -7.14
C GLY A 30 21.24 23.69 -7.12
N VAL A 31 20.43 23.34 -8.11
CA VAL A 31 18.97 23.38 -7.96
C VAL A 31 18.59 22.26 -7.00
N SER A 32 18.26 22.64 -5.77
CA SER A 32 17.63 21.77 -4.79
C SER A 32 16.27 21.32 -5.35
N THR A 33 16.26 20.22 -6.09
CA THR A 33 15.04 19.47 -6.33
C THR A 33 14.65 18.87 -4.99
N ALA A 34 13.66 19.48 -4.32
CA ALA A 34 12.99 18.87 -3.19
C ALA A 34 12.36 17.57 -3.71
N GLY A 35 13.08 16.46 -3.54
CA GLY A 35 12.58 15.15 -3.88
C GLY A 35 11.30 14.91 -3.12
N ALA A 36 10.21 14.69 -3.86
CA ALA A 36 8.99 14.14 -3.29
C ALA A 36 9.38 12.86 -2.55
N ALA A 37 9.26 12.88 -1.22
CA ALA A 37 9.52 11.72 -0.39
C ALA A 37 8.58 10.60 -0.84
N THR A 38 9.11 9.67 -1.62
CA THR A 38 8.47 8.41 -1.91
C THR A 38 8.59 7.60 -0.62
N PRO A 39 7.50 7.18 0.04
CA PRO A 39 7.61 6.33 1.22
C PRO A 39 8.38 5.06 0.84
N GLY A 40 9.52 4.84 1.49
CA GLY A 40 10.36 3.67 1.25
C GLY A 40 9.64 2.37 1.63
N PRO A 41 10.01 1.23 1.02
CA PRO A 41 9.49 -0.07 1.41
C PRO A 41 10.16 -0.47 2.74
N GLY A 42 9.51 -0.17 3.86
CA GLY A 42 10.08 -0.49 5.16
C GLY A 42 9.47 0.31 6.31
N SER A 43 8.23 -0.02 6.67
CA SER A 43 7.85 0.05 8.08
C SER A 43 7.02 -1.20 8.40
N ASP A 44 7.63 -2.11 9.16
CA ASP A 44 6.98 -3.25 9.81
C ASP A 44 6.05 -2.80 10.95
N GLN A 45 5.28 -1.75 10.70
CA GLN A 45 4.22 -1.34 11.61
C GLN A 45 2.97 -2.10 11.21
N VAL A 46 2.68 -3.17 11.96
CA VAL A 46 1.36 -3.79 12.05
C VAL A 46 0.41 -2.75 12.65
N LEU A 47 -0.02 -1.80 11.83
CA LEU A 47 -1.04 -0.86 12.19
C LEU A 47 -2.36 -1.50 11.79
N ALA A 48 -3.06 -2.09 12.78
CA ALA A 48 -4.46 -2.48 12.62
C ALA A 48 -5.37 -1.27 12.26
N LYS A 49 -4.81 -0.06 12.39
CA LYS A 49 -5.45 1.23 12.17
C LYS A 49 -4.48 2.23 11.53
N THR A 50 -4.87 2.85 10.43
CA THR A 50 -4.17 4.00 9.84
C THR A 50 -5.07 5.22 9.90
N GLU A 51 -4.53 6.37 10.31
CA GLU A 51 -5.27 7.62 10.35
C GLU A 51 -4.66 8.65 9.41
N TYR A 52 -5.50 9.55 8.92
CA TYR A 52 -5.09 10.70 8.14
C TYR A 52 -5.95 11.91 8.49
N THR A 53 -5.37 13.10 8.44
CA THR A 53 -6.08 14.33 8.77
C THR A 53 -5.92 15.38 7.67
N PHE A 54 -7.05 15.88 7.16
CA PHE A 54 -7.09 16.99 6.22
C PHE A 54 -7.35 18.30 6.95
N HIS A 55 -6.60 19.33 6.57
CA HIS A 55 -6.74 20.68 7.13
C HIS A 55 -7.28 21.63 6.07
N PRO A 56 -8.12 22.62 6.44
CA PRO A 56 -8.46 23.71 5.54
C PRO A 56 -7.19 24.42 5.03
N ALA A 57 -7.11 24.65 3.73
CA ALA A 57 -6.03 25.41 3.13
C ALA A 57 -6.11 26.89 3.52
N GLY A 58 -4.97 27.51 3.82
CA GLY A 58 -4.87 28.96 4.04
C GLY A 58 -5.56 29.49 5.29
N GLN A 59 -5.87 28.64 6.28
CA GLN A 59 -6.40 29.08 7.58
C GLN A 59 -5.32 28.97 8.65
N ASP A 60 -4.99 30.10 9.27
CA ASP A 60 -4.22 30.14 10.51
C ASP A 60 -4.94 29.30 11.58
N ARG A 61 -4.17 28.70 12.49
CA ARG A 61 -4.57 27.70 13.51
C ARG A 61 -5.55 28.22 14.58
N SER A 62 -6.58 28.96 14.18
CA SER A 62 -7.68 29.40 15.02
C SER A 62 -8.56 28.22 15.43
N VAL A 63 -9.26 28.38 16.57
CA VAL A 63 -10.24 27.39 17.07
C VAL A 63 -11.40 27.16 16.07
N ALA A 64 -11.70 28.13 15.21
CA ALA A 64 -12.67 27.96 14.14
C ALA A 64 -12.14 27.05 13.01
N ALA A 65 -10.83 27.13 12.71
CA ALA A 65 -10.18 26.27 11.73
C ALA A 65 -10.05 24.82 12.23
N SER A 66 -9.85 24.60 13.53
CA SER A 66 -9.76 23.24 14.11
C SER A 66 -11.08 22.45 14.00
N ARG A 67 -12.24 23.12 14.04
CA ARG A 67 -13.56 22.48 13.85
C ARG A 67 -13.82 22.00 12.41
N ARG A 68 -13.03 22.47 11.45
CA ARG A 68 -13.14 22.09 10.03
C ARG A 68 -12.18 20.96 9.67
N VAL A 69 -11.37 20.48 10.62
CA VAL A 69 -10.45 19.38 10.37
C VAL A 69 -11.22 18.09 10.07
N ILE A 70 -10.85 17.40 8.99
CA ILE A 70 -11.45 16.12 8.61
C ILE A 70 -10.49 15.00 9.00
N HIS A 71 -10.89 14.18 9.96
CA HIS A 71 -10.15 12.99 10.36
C HIS A 71 -10.69 11.80 9.61
N CYS A 72 -9.80 11.07 8.94
CA CYS A 72 -10.11 9.82 8.29
C CYS A 72 -9.34 8.68 8.96
N GLU A 73 -9.99 7.53 9.05
CA GLU A 73 -9.49 6.34 9.70
C GLU A 73 -9.74 5.13 8.81
N MET A 74 -8.75 4.27 8.69
CA MET A 74 -8.85 2.95 8.09
C MET A 74 -8.56 1.90 9.14
N VAL A 75 -9.51 0.99 9.37
CA VAL A 75 -9.41 -0.08 10.36
C VAL A 75 -9.81 -1.42 9.82
N PHE A 76 -9.10 -2.46 10.23
CA PHE A 76 -9.57 -3.83 10.09
C PHE A 76 -10.68 -4.10 11.12
N VAL A 77 -11.76 -4.74 10.67
CA VAL A 77 -12.99 -4.94 11.46
C VAL A 77 -13.22 -6.42 11.73
N GLY A 78 -13.41 -6.77 13.01
CA GLY A 78 -13.73 -8.12 13.44
C GLY A 78 -12.95 -8.54 14.67
N ALA A 79 -13.03 -9.82 15.02
CA ALA A 79 -12.26 -10.41 16.11
C ALA A 79 -10.75 -10.21 15.89
N ASN A 80 -9.97 -10.23 16.98
CA ASN A 80 -8.50 -10.12 16.96
C ASN A 80 -8.01 -8.89 16.18
N HIS A 81 -8.67 -7.74 16.36
CA HIS A 81 -8.36 -6.50 15.63
C HIS A 81 -8.43 -6.67 14.10
N GLY A 82 -9.37 -7.51 13.65
CA GLY A 82 -9.59 -7.83 12.24
C GLY A 82 -8.49 -8.69 11.61
N ALA A 83 -7.60 -9.29 12.41
CA ALA A 83 -6.66 -10.31 11.92
C ALA A 83 -7.43 -11.51 11.33
N PRO A 84 -6.89 -12.17 10.29
CA PRO A 84 -7.52 -13.35 9.71
C PRO A 84 -7.85 -14.40 10.78
N HIS A 85 -9.09 -14.85 10.81
CA HIS A 85 -9.52 -15.93 11.69
C HIS A 85 -10.58 -16.76 10.96
N HIS A 86 -10.75 -17.99 11.43
CA HIS A 86 -11.84 -18.83 10.97
C HIS A 86 -13.18 -18.12 11.23
N SER A 87 -14.02 -18.03 10.21
CA SER A 87 -15.29 -17.32 10.30
C SER A 87 -16.36 -18.17 10.99
N GLY A 88 -16.78 -17.77 12.18
CA GLY A 88 -17.95 -18.37 12.83
C GLY A 88 -19.29 -18.07 12.15
N HIS A 89 -19.34 -17.13 11.20
CA HIS A 89 -20.56 -16.78 10.45
C HIS A 89 -20.68 -17.50 9.12
N VAL A 90 -19.54 -17.78 8.46
CA VAL A 90 -19.49 -18.50 7.19
C VAL A 90 -18.52 -19.67 7.39
N PRO A 91 -19.04 -20.85 7.80
CA PRO A 91 -18.22 -22.02 8.08
C PRO A 91 -17.25 -22.34 6.94
N GLY A 92 -16.06 -22.80 7.30
CA GLY A 92 -15.02 -23.17 6.35
C GLY A 92 -14.34 -22.00 5.62
N THR A 93 -14.50 -20.75 6.08
CA THR A 93 -13.85 -19.58 5.46
C THR A 93 -12.96 -18.80 6.42
N VAL A 94 -11.96 -18.11 5.87
CA VAL A 94 -11.18 -17.07 6.54
C VAL A 94 -11.51 -15.75 5.86
N ASN A 95 -11.73 -14.70 6.63
CA ASN A 95 -11.98 -13.38 6.07
C ASN A 95 -11.17 -12.28 6.77
N VAL A 96 -11.03 -11.18 6.03
CA VAL A 96 -10.54 -9.90 6.53
C VAL A 96 -11.49 -8.83 6.02
N ARG A 97 -11.97 -8.00 6.93
CA ARG A 97 -12.83 -6.87 6.62
C ARG A 97 -12.11 -5.59 6.97
N VAL A 98 -12.32 -4.56 6.16
CA VAL A 98 -11.79 -3.23 6.41
C VAL A 98 -12.90 -2.18 6.30
N ARG A 99 -12.77 -1.11 7.06
CA ARG A 99 -13.60 0.08 6.96
C ARG A 99 -12.70 1.30 6.89
N VAL A 100 -12.99 2.18 5.93
CA VAL A 100 -12.49 3.54 5.89
C VAL A 100 -13.63 4.48 6.26
N THR A 101 -13.39 5.43 7.15
CA THR A 101 -14.37 6.43 7.60
C THR A 101 -13.72 7.79 7.70
N CYS A 102 -14.46 8.85 7.37
CA CYS A 102 -14.05 10.22 7.64
C CYS A 102 -15.10 10.92 8.51
N THR A 103 -14.68 11.83 9.40
CA THR A 103 -15.57 12.60 10.29
C THR A 103 -16.52 13.51 9.53
N GLN A 104 -16.16 13.88 8.30
CA GLN A 104 -17.00 14.63 7.36
C GLN A 104 -16.94 13.98 5.97
N PRO A 105 -17.99 14.14 5.13
CA PRO A 105 -17.97 13.64 3.77
C PRO A 105 -16.86 14.29 2.94
N VAL A 106 -15.99 13.46 2.38
CA VAL A 106 -14.99 13.85 1.40
C VAL A 106 -15.55 13.76 -0.03
N ARG A 107 -14.73 14.08 -1.04
CA ARG A 107 -15.15 13.91 -2.44
C ARG A 107 -15.18 12.46 -2.85
N LEU A 108 -14.18 11.68 -2.45
CA LEU A 108 -14.06 10.28 -2.81
C LEU A 108 -13.21 9.54 -1.78
N ILE A 109 -13.66 8.34 -1.42
CA ILE A 109 -12.88 7.30 -0.80
C ILE A 109 -12.85 6.16 -1.80
N LYS A 110 -11.68 5.62 -2.11
CA LYS A 110 -11.50 4.41 -2.92
C LYS A 110 -10.64 3.43 -2.13
N GLY A 111 -11.26 2.51 -1.40
CA GLY A 111 -10.56 1.46 -0.64
C GLY A 111 -10.20 0.26 -1.51
N LYS A 112 -9.39 -0.68 -1.03
CA LYS A 112 -9.16 -2.04 -1.57
C LYS A 112 -8.75 -2.92 -0.39
N VAL A 113 -9.13 -4.21 -0.40
CA VAL A 113 -8.74 -5.17 0.64
C VAL A 113 -8.31 -6.50 0.03
N GLY A 114 -7.24 -7.07 0.59
CA GLY A 114 -6.69 -8.36 0.20
C GLY A 114 -6.52 -9.30 1.39
N LEU A 115 -6.61 -10.60 1.10
CA LEU A 115 -6.31 -11.68 2.02
C LEU A 115 -5.31 -12.64 1.36
N PHE A 116 -4.16 -12.81 1.98
CA PHE A 116 -3.06 -13.64 1.51
C PHE A 116 -2.94 -14.88 2.38
N SER A 117 -2.68 -16.03 1.76
CA SER A 117 -2.38 -17.28 2.46
C SER A 117 -1.19 -18.00 1.81
N ASN A 118 -0.56 -18.93 2.53
CA ASN A 118 0.47 -19.81 1.94
C ASN A 118 -0.05 -20.61 0.72
N HIS A 119 -1.35 -20.91 0.68
CA HIS A 119 -1.97 -21.77 -0.32
C HIS A 119 -2.64 -20.97 -1.46
N GLY A 120 -2.35 -19.67 -1.54
CA GLY A 120 -2.90 -18.77 -2.54
C GLY A 120 -3.27 -17.41 -1.95
N SER A 121 -3.39 -16.41 -2.80
CA SER A 121 -3.81 -15.07 -2.43
C SER A 121 -5.15 -14.72 -3.06
N LYS A 122 -5.92 -13.87 -2.39
CA LYS A 122 -7.08 -13.20 -2.97
C LYS A 122 -7.01 -11.73 -2.65
N ILE A 123 -6.58 -10.97 -3.65
CA ILE A 123 -6.79 -9.53 -3.68
C ILE A 123 -8.17 -9.32 -4.30
N LYS A 124 -9.13 -8.79 -3.55
CA LYS A 124 -10.42 -8.41 -4.14
C LYS A 124 -10.28 -6.98 -4.64
N GLU A 125 -10.31 -6.81 -5.97
CA GLU A 125 -10.11 -5.50 -6.60
C GLU A 125 -11.32 -4.57 -6.52
N TYR A 126 -12.49 -5.05 -6.08
CA TYR A 126 -13.63 -4.19 -5.81
C TYR A 126 -13.42 -3.42 -4.50
N GLY A 127 -12.67 -2.35 -4.67
CA GLY A 127 -12.67 -1.23 -3.80
C GLY A 127 -14.04 -0.61 -3.73
N SER A 128 -14.70 -0.72 -2.58
CA SER A 128 -15.86 0.10 -2.31
C SER A 128 -15.46 1.57 -2.45
N THR A 129 -16.29 2.34 -3.14
CA THR A 129 -16.20 3.79 -3.15
C THR A 129 -17.18 4.38 -2.14
N GLY A 130 -16.89 5.59 -1.69
CA GLY A 130 -17.79 6.31 -0.79
C GLY A 130 -17.36 7.75 -0.58
N ARG A 131 -18.10 8.46 0.27
CA ARG A 131 -17.81 9.86 0.63
C ARG A 131 -17.58 10.05 2.12
N ALA A 132 -18.39 9.41 2.96
CA ALA A 132 -18.17 9.39 4.42
C ALA A 132 -17.54 8.07 4.88
N ALA A 133 -17.84 6.96 4.19
CA ALA A 133 -17.29 5.66 4.51
C ALA A 133 -17.18 4.76 3.28
N ALA A 134 -16.24 3.82 3.32
CA ALA A 134 -16.07 2.74 2.36
C ALA A 134 -15.74 1.44 3.14
N LYS A 135 -16.22 0.28 2.68
CA LYS A 135 -16.06 -1.01 3.37
C LYS A 135 -15.63 -2.11 2.41
N GLY A 136 -14.68 -2.93 2.82
CA GLY A 136 -14.20 -4.07 2.06
C GLY A 136 -14.30 -5.38 2.85
N ASN A 137 -14.47 -6.50 2.12
CA ASN A 137 -14.37 -7.85 2.65
C ASN A 137 -13.62 -8.74 1.65
N ALA A 138 -12.52 -9.34 2.08
CA ALA A 138 -11.79 -10.38 1.36
C ALA A 138 -11.94 -11.70 2.12
N ALA A 139 -12.32 -12.77 1.41
CA ALA A 139 -12.54 -14.07 2.02
C ALA A 139 -12.06 -15.21 1.11
N LEU A 140 -11.45 -16.22 1.74
CA LEU A 140 -10.92 -17.44 1.14
C LEU A 140 -11.51 -18.67 1.85
N VAL A 141 -11.43 -19.82 1.19
CA VAL A 141 -11.63 -21.11 1.87
C VAL A 141 -10.53 -21.26 2.93
N CYS A 142 -10.93 -21.68 4.12
CA CYS A 142 -10.02 -21.91 5.24
C CYS A 142 -9.24 -23.21 5.00
N ARG A 143 -7.92 -23.10 5.07
CA ARG A 143 -6.98 -24.22 5.15
C ARG A 143 -5.99 -23.93 6.27
N SER A 144 -5.35 -24.95 6.81
CA SER A 144 -4.25 -24.70 7.75
C SER A 144 -3.13 -23.94 7.04
N GLY A 145 -2.46 -23.03 7.74
CA GLY A 145 -1.36 -22.25 7.18
C GLY A 145 -1.36 -20.79 7.65
N TYR A 146 -0.42 -20.01 7.11
CA TYR A 146 -0.30 -18.60 7.45
C TYR A 146 -1.27 -17.75 6.62
N TYR A 147 -1.84 -16.74 7.25
CA TYR A 147 -2.71 -15.75 6.65
C TYR A 147 -2.29 -14.32 7.02
N GLN A 148 -2.50 -13.37 6.11
CA GLN A 148 -2.34 -11.94 6.37
C GLN A 148 -3.37 -11.13 5.57
N GLY A 149 -3.97 -10.14 6.21
CA GLY A 149 -4.81 -9.14 5.56
C GLY A 149 -3.99 -7.92 5.13
N GLU A 150 -4.33 -7.33 4.00
CA GLU A 150 -3.80 -6.05 3.55
C GLU A 150 -4.94 -5.13 3.12
N SER A 151 -4.76 -3.83 3.29
CA SER A 151 -5.70 -2.82 2.82
C SER A 151 -4.96 -1.59 2.31
N ALA A 152 -5.54 -0.95 1.31
CA ALA A 152 -5.12 0.35 0.81
C ALA A 152 -6.35 1.23 0.55
N ALA A 153 -6.21 2.54 0.72
CA ALA A 153 -7.27 3.49 0.40
C ALA A 153 -6.70 4.79 -0.13
N ARG A 154 -7.31 5.32 -1.20
CA ARG A 154 -7.10 6.68 -1.66
C ARG A 154 -8.28 7.55 -1.26
N ILE A 155 -8.01 8.69 -0.63
CA ILE A 155 -9.00 9.67 -0.21
C ILE A 155 -8.77 10.98 -0.98
N VAL A 156 -9.84 11.59 -1.46
CA VAL A 156 -9.84 12.89 -2.13
C VAL A 156 -10.64 13.87 -1.29
N ALA A 157 -9.97 14.88 -0.73
CA ALA A 157 -10.58 15.87 0.14
C ALA A 157 -11.54 16.81 -0.62
N PRO A 158 -12.44 17.50 0.08
CA PRO A 158 -13.17 18.64 -0.48
C PRO A 158 -12.23 19.74 -1.01
N VAL A 159 -12.74 20.59 -1.89
CA VAL A 159 -12.00 21.79 -2.33
C VAL A 159 -11.71 22.68 -1.14
N GLY A 160 -10.51 23.27 -1.10
CA GLY A 160 -10.07 24.13 0.01
C GLY A 160 -9.45 23.37 1.18
N TYR A 161 -9.03 22.11 0.99
CA TYR A 161 -8.29 21.33 1.98
C TYR A 161 -6.89 20.95 1.46
N ASN A 162 -5.94 20.80 2.39
CA ASN A 162 -4.56 20.38 2.13
C ASN A 162 -4.18 19.14 2.98
N PRO A 163 -3.56 18.11 2.37
CA PRO A 163 -3.42 17.91 0.92
C PRO A 163 -4.76 17.61 0.23
N PRO A 164 -4.87 17.79 -1.10
CA PRO A 164 -6.09 17.47 -1.83
C PRO A 164 -6.37 15.97 -1.90
N THR A 165 -5.34 15.14 -1.73
CA THR A 165 -5.45 13.68 -1.69
C THR A 165 -4.54 13.08 -0.65
N ALA A 166 -4.95 11.94 -0.08
CA ALA A 166 -4.13 11.13 0.82
C ALA A 166 -4.28 9.65 0.50
N ASP A 167 -3.21 8.89 0.70
CA ASP A 167 -3.21 7.44 0.59
C ASP A 167 -2.94 6.83 1.97
N MET A 168 -3.66 5.75 2.30
CA MET A 168 -3.48 4.97 3.52
C MET A 168 -3.24 3.52 3.15
N ALA A 169 -2.36 2.84 3.88
CA ALA A 169 -2.10 1.41 3.74
C ALA A 169 -1.92 0.78 5.12
N ALA A 170 -2.42 -0.45 5.26
CA ALA A 170 -2.33 -1.21 6.51
C ALA A 170 -2.22 -2.71 6.23
N ARG A 171 -1.64 -3.43 7.19
CA ARG A 171 -1.59 -4.89 7.19
C ARG A 171 -1.98 -5.41 8.56
N THR A 172 -2.66 -6.56 8.60
CA THR A 172 -2.88 -7.28 9.85
C THR A 172 -1.58 -7.97 10.28
N ALA A 173 -1.53 -8.42 11.53
CA ALA A 173 -0.57 -9.44 11.93
C ALA A 173 -0.70 -10.66 11.00
N LYS A 174 0.44 -11.30 10.70
CA LYS A 174 0.46 -12.60 10.05
C LYS A 174 0.15 -13.65 11.10
N VAL A 175 -0.85 -14.49 10.84
CA VAL A 175 -1.36 -15.47 11.81
C VAL A 175 -1.30 -16.87 11.23
N HIS A 176 -0.92 -17.85 12.05
CA HIS A 176 -0.95 -19.25 11.67
C HIS A 176 -2.27 -19.88 12.15
N LEU A 177 -3.10 -20.32 11.22
CA LEU A 177 -4.33 -21.03 11.55
C LEU A 177 -4.04 -22.53 11.48
N THR A 178 -4.20 -23.22 12.60
CA THR A 178 -3.99 -24.67 12.71
C THR A 178 -5.27 -25.47 12.51
N LYS A 179 -6.43 -24.83 12.65
CA LYS A 179 -7.76 -25.45 12.51
C LYS A 179 -8.68 -24.60 11.64
N CYS A 180 -9.40 -25.29 10.78
CA CYS A 180 -10.39 -24.77 9.86
C CYS A 180 -11.59 -25.73 9.91
N SER A 181 -12.42 -25.58 10.93
CA SER A 181 -13.56 -26.44 11.22
C SER A 181 -14.84 -25.65 11.06
#